data_AF-W7XJD2-F1
#
_entry.id   AF-W7XJD2-F1
#
_cell.length_a   1.000
_cell.length_b   1.000
_cell.length_c   1.000
_cell.angle_alpha   90.00
_cell.angle_beta   90.00
_cell.angle_gamma   90.00
#
_symmetry.space_group_name_H-M   'P 1'
#
loop_
_entity.id
_entity.type
_entity.pdbx_description
1 polymer ?
#
loop_
_entity_poly.entity_id
_entity_poly.type
_entity_poly.pdbx_seq_one_letter_code
_entity_poly.pdbx_strand_id
1 'polypeptide(L)'
;MEDQFQDPGMCQIHNRPFECYSLDENCLICPSCLMFGPYQGNKVCRIEEAAKKLRAKLSEAKDQNILQYERTENILLDIRHTKIECEEKKAQIMKEVELTFSNVIKVLKQRKEDVISELVDHFNQQIESVYEQESKWVEKQETGSELANLLKEENDLVLIQKSNLILKGIESLKESQQYKQVKILNTLDTNFKASKLDSSIKEFLRDLEKFVVKGEVITIQYKC
;
A
#
# COMPACT_ATOMS: atom_id res chain seq x y z
N MET A 1 -12.72 38.82 -46.19
CA MET A 1 -11.41 39.02 -46.83
C MET A 1 -11.42 38.14 -48.05
N GLU A 2 -11.45 38.77 -49.21
CA GLU A 2 -11.59 38.11 -50.51
C GLU A 2 -10.38 37.20 -50.74
N ASP A 3 -10.63 35.89 -50.88
CA ASP A 3 -9.67 34.97 -51.48
C ASP A 3 -9.44 35.45 -52.91
N GLN A 4 -8.38 36.24 -53.08
CA GLN A 4 -7.82 36.52 -54.39
C GLN A 4 -7.45 35.17 -55.00
N PHE A 5 -8.26 34.69 -55.93
CA PHE A 5 -7.92 33.58 -56.80
C PHE A 5 -6.65 33.97 -57.55
N GLN A 6 -5.49 33.60 -56.99
CA GLN A 6 -4.21 33.69 -57.65
C GLN A 6 -4.30 32.85 -58.92
N ASP A 7 -4.02 33.44 -60.07
CA ASP A 7 -3.88 32.69 -61.30
C ASP A 7 -2.75 31.66 -61.10
N PRO A 8 -3.06 30.35 -61.04
CA PRO A 8 -2.07 29.32 -60.71
C PRO A 8 -0.97 29.21 -61.78
N GLY A 9 -1.14 29.88 -62.92
CA GLY A 9 -0.16 29.95 -64.00
C GLY A 9 0.85 31.10 -63.91
N MET A 10 0.70 32.07 -62.99
CA MET A 10 1.46 33.33 -63.04
C MET A 10 2.33 33.59 -61.79
N CYS A 11 3.55 34.04 -62.04
CA CYS A 11 4.47 34.53 -61.02
C CYS A 11 4.00 35.88 -60.48
N GLN A 12 3.79 35.94 -59.16
CA GLN A 12 3.27 37.11 -58.46
C GLN A 12 4.24 38.30 -58.45
N ILE A 13 5.55 38.06 -58.56
CA ILE A 13 6.58 39.12 -58.50
C ILE A 13 6.74 39.82 -59.85
N HIS A 14 6.67 39.06 -60.94
CA HIS A 14 6.99 39.55 -62.28
C HIS A 14 5.79 39.61 -63.22
N ASN A 15 4.61 39.16 -62.75
CA ASN A 15 3.38 39.03 -63.53
C ASN A 15 3.59 38.31 -64.87
N ARG A 16 4.33 37.19 -64.82
CA ARG A 16 4.74 36.38 -65.98
C ARG A 16 4.38 34.93 -65.76
N PRO A 17 4.12 34.16 -66.83
CA PRO A 17 3.78 32.75 -66.68
C PRO A 17 4.95 31.98 -66.04
N PHE A 18 4.60 30.97 -65.25
CA PHE A 18 5.56 29.97 -64.81
C PHE A 18 5.98 29.11 -66.00
N GLU A 19 7.27 28.95 -66.21
CA GLU A 19 7.82 28.21 -67.37
C GLU A 19 8.74 27.06 -66.94
N CYS A 20 9.23 27.06 -65.70
CA CYS A 20 10.12 26.02 -65.19
C CYS A 20 9.80 25.66 -63.74
N TYR A 21 10.29 24.49 -63.32
CA TYR A 21 10.17 23.98 -61.95
C TYR A 21 11.56 23.85 -61.32
N SER A 22 11.74 24.43 -60.14
CA SER A 22 12.95 24.34 -59.33
C SER A 22 12.97 23.00 -58.60
N LEU A 23 14.00 22.17 -58.84
CA LEU A 23 14.18 20.88 -58.18
C LEU A 23 14.71 21.01 -56.75
N ASP A 24 15.44 22.09 -56.47
CA ASP A 24 16.04 22.32 -55.15
C ASP A 24 14.97 22.82 -54.16
N GLU A 25 14.08 23.71 -54.62
CA GLU A 25 13.05 24.37 -53.80
C GLU A 25 11.63 23.80 -54.00
N ASN A 26 11.48 22.84 -54.92
CA ASN A 26 10.21 22.18 -55.26
C ASN A 26 9.04 23.12 -55.63
N CYS A 27 9.31 24.22 -56.33
CA CYS A 27 8.34 25.26 -56.67
C CYS A 27 8.33 25.63 -58.16
N LEU A 28 7.22 26.21 -58.63
CA LEU A 28 7.11 26.80 -59.97
C LEU A 28 7.80 28.17 -60.00
N ILE A 29 8.55 28.43 -61.07
CA ILE A 29 9.34 29.65 -61.23
C ILE A 29 9.21 30.21 -62.66
N CYS A 30 9.19 31.54 -62.78
CA CYS A 30 9.20 32.22 -64.08
C CYS A 30 10.66 32.52 -64.52
N PRO A 31 10.89 32.84 -65.81
CA PRO A 31 12.24 33.11 -66.31
C PRO A 31 12.96 34.25 -65.57
N SER A 32 12.26 35.32 -65.18
CA SER A 32 12.85 36.44 -64.45
C SER A 32 13.33 36.03 -63.05
N CYS A 33 12.56 35.18 -62.37
CA CYS A 33 12.92 34.61 -61.07
C CYS A 33 14.16 33.70 -61.13
N LEU A 34 14.32 32.98 -62.24
CA LEU A 34 15.47 32.12 -62.49
C LEU A 34 16.73 32.91 -62.87
N MET A 35 16.58 33.95 -63.69
CA MET A 35 17.72 34.68 -64.28
C MET A 35 18.28 35.76 -63.36
N PHE A 36 17.40 36.49 -62.66
CA PHE A 36 17.76 37.69 -61.89
C PHE A 36 17.18 37.68 -60.47
N GLY A 37 16.46 36.61 -60.13
CA GLY A 37 15.76 36.46 -58.86
C GLY A 37 16.46 35.50 -57.90
N PRO A 38 15.75 35.11 -56.83
CA PRO A 38 16.33 34.34 -55.74
C PRO A 38 16.66 32.88 -56.10
N TYR A 39 16.23 32.42 -57.28
CA TYR A 39 16.44 31.04 -57.74
C TYR A 39 17.58 30.92 -58.76
N GLN A 40 18.45 31.94 -58.83
CA GLN A 40 19.59 31.95 -59.75
C GLN A 40 20.57 30.82 -59.43
N GLY A 41 20.87 30.00 -60.43
CA GLY A 41 21.77 28.84 -60.29
C GLY A 41 21.09 27.56 -59.80
N ASN A 42 19.79 27.59 -59.47
CA ASN A 42 19.05 26.39 -59.10
C ASN A 42 18.95 25.40 -60.25
N LYS A 43 18.89 24.12 -59.92
CA LYS A 43 18.60 23.07 -60.89
C LYS A 43 17.13 23.14 -61.26
N VAL A 44 16.87 23.40 -62.53
CA VAL A 44 15.52 23.51 -63.07
C VAL A 44 15.23 22.42 -64.08
N CYS A 45 13.97 22.06 -64.22
CA CYS A 45 13.49 21.24 -65.32
C CYS A 45 12.19 21.80 -65.88
N ARG A 46 11.77 21.25 -67.03
CA ARG A 46 10.48 21.63 -67.62
C ARG A 46 9.34 21.16 -66.72
N ILE A 47 8.26 21.95 -66.68
CA ILE A 47 7.09 21.67 -65.84
C ILE A 47 6.51 20.29 -66.15
N GLU A 48 6.50 19.87 -67.41
CA GLU A 48 6.00 18.56 -67.82
C GLU A 48 6.85 17.41 -67.27
N GLU A 49 8.17 17.60 -67.21
CA GLU A 49 9.10 16.61 -66.67
C GLU A 49 8.98 16.52 -65.13
N ALA A 50 8.87 17.66 -64.45
CA ALA A 50 8.60 17.70 -63.01
C ALA A 50 7.27 17.01 -62.66
N ALA A 51 6.20 17.33 -63.41
CA ALA A 51 4.89 16.71 -63.23
C ALA A 51 4.93 15.20 -63.47
N LYS A 52 5.68 14.72 -64.48
CA LYS A 52 5.89 13.28 -64.70
C LYS A 52 6.61 12.63 -63.52
N LYS A 53 7.67 13.25 -62.99
CA LYS A 53 8.41 12.73 -61.82
C LYS A 53 7.54 12.69 -60.56
N LEU A 54 6.75 13.74 -60.30
CA LEU A 54 5.82 13.77 -59.16
C LEU A 54 4.71 12.73 -59.30
N ARG A 55 4.12 12.58 -60.49
CA ARG A 55 3.14 11.52 -60.76
C ARG A 55 3.73 10.12 -60.60
N ALA A 56 4.97 9.91 -61.03
CA ALA A 56 5.67 8.63 -60.83
C ALA A 56 5.84 8.33 -59.32
N LYS A 57 6.26 9.32 -58.52
CA LYS A 57 6.36 9.16 -57.05
C LYS A 57 5.01 8.89 -56.39
N LEU A 58 3.94 9.54 -56.84
CA LEU A 58 2.58 9.28 -56.33
C LEU A 58 2.09 7.88 -56.72
N SER A 59 2.40 7.42 -57.94
CA SER A 59 2.10 6.05 -58.37
C SER A 59 2.87 5.05 -57.52
N GLU A 60 4.15 5.26 -57.30
CA GLU A 60 4.98 4.41 -56.43
C GLU A 60 4.43 4.36 -55.00
N ALA A 61 4.08 5.51 -54.42
CA ALA A 61 3.50 5.57 -53.07
C ALA A 61 2.10 4.90 -52.99
N LYS A 62 1.33 4.97 -54.08
CA LYS A 62 0.06 4.24 -54.22
C LYS A 62 0.31 2.73 -54.30
N ASP A 63 1.25 2.28 -55.11
CA ASP A 63 1.61 0.86 -55.29
C ASP A 63 2.20 0.27 -53.99
N GLN A 64 2.91 1.08 -53.21
CA GLN A 64 3.39 0.76 -51.85
C GLN A 64 2.29 0.83 -50.78
N ASN A 65 1.03 1.12 -51.15
CA ASN A 65 -0.12 1.26 -50.26
C ASN A 65 0.10 2.25 -49.10
N ILE A 66 0.91 3.30 -49.32
CA ILE A 66 1.16 4.35 -48.31
C ILE A 66 0.05 5.40 -48.33
N LEU A 67 -0.57 5.60 -49.50
CA LEU A 67 -1.65 6.58 -49.69
C LEU A 67 -3.05 6.01 -49.37
N GLN A 68 -3.15 4.79 -48.84
CA GLN A 68 -4.43 4.17 -48.48
C GLN A 68 -4.94 4.73 -47.15
N TYR A 69 -6.17 5.26 -47.17
CA TYR A 69 -6.83 5.75 -45.96
C TYR A 69 -7.01 4.63 -44.94
N GLU A 70 -7.41 3.45 -45.40
CA GLU A 70 -7.67 2.26 -44.60
C GLU A 70 -6.43 1.84 -43.81
N ARG A 71 -5.22 2.01 -44.38
CA ARG A 71 -3.97 1.73 -43.68
C ARG A 71 -3.81 2.64 -42.46
N THR A 72 -4.00 3.95 -42.63
CA THR A 72 -3.88 4.90 -41.52
C THR A 72 -5.01 4.75 -40.51
N GLU A 73 -6.21 4.38 -40.97
CA GLU A 73 -7.36 4.10 -40.11
C GLU A 73 -7.12 2.87 -39.24
N ASN A 74 -6.63 1.77 -39.81
CA ASN A 74 -6.29 0.56 -39.05
C ASN A 74 -5.23 0.82 -37.98
N ILE A 75 -4.14 1.54 -38.33
CA ILE A 75 -3.11 1.92 -37.35
C ILE A 75 -3.72 2.78 -36.24
N LEU A 76 -4.61 3.72 -36.58
CA LEU A 76 -5.28 4.56 -35.60
C LEU A 76 -6.20 3.74 -34.67
N LEU A 77 -6.89 2.73 -35.19
CA LEU A 77 -7.69 1.80 -34.41
C LEU A 77 -6.81 0.99 -33.45
N ASP A 78 -5.68 0.46 -33.90
CA ASP A 78 -4.73 -0.29 -33.07
C ASP A 78 -4.19 0.59 -31.92
N ILE A 79 -3.84 1.84 -32.21
CA ILE A 79 -3.40 2.81 -31.19
C ILE A 79 -4.51 3.06 -30.18
N ARG A 80 -5.76 3.26 -30.64
CA ARG A 80 -6.90 3.49 -29.76
C ARG A 80 -7.20 2.28 -28.89
N HIS A 81 -7.14 1.07 -29.45
CA HIS A 81 -7.34 -0.16 -28.71
C HIS A 81 -6.26 -0.34 -27.64
N THR A 82 -4.99 -0.18 -28.01
CA THR A 82 -3.86 -0.26 -27.08
C THR A 82 -3.98 0.77 -25.95
N LYS A 83 -4.45 1.98 -26.26
CA LYS A 83 -4.70 3.01 -25.24
C LYS A 83 -5.76 2.54 -24.22
N ILE A 84 -6.89 2.01 -24.70
CA ILE A 84 -7.96 1.51 -23.83
C ILE A 84 -7.45 0.36 -22.96
N GLU A 85 -6.78 -0.64 -23.55
CA GLU A 85 -6.20 -1.75 -22.79
C GLU A 85 -5.20 -1.27 -21.72
N CYS A 86 -4.41 -0.24 -22.02
CA CYS A 86 -3.48 0.34 -21.07
C CYS A 86 -4.20 1.03 -19.90
N GLU A 87 -5.29 1.75 -20.18
CA GLU A 87 -6.12 2.40 -19.16
C GLU A 87 -6.83 1.37 -18.27
N GLU A 88 -7.35 0.29 -18.87
CA GLU A 88 -7.98 -0.83 -18.14
C GLU A 88 -6.97 -1.56 -17.24
N LYS A 89 -5.79 -1.92 -17.78
CA LYS A 89 -4.72 -2.55 -16.99
C LYS A 89 -4.25 -1.65 -15.86
N LYS A 90 -4.11 -0.34 -16.11
CA LYS A 90 -3.79 0.63 -15.05
C LYS A 90 -4.83 0.61 -13.94
N ALA A 91 -6.11 0.69 -14.29
CA ALA A 91 -7.20 0.68 -13.31
C ALA A 91 -7.23 -0.63 -12.51
N GLN A 92 -7.00 -1.77 -13.17
CA GLN A 92 -6.93 -3.08 -12.54
C GLN A 92 -5.77 -3.16 -11.53
N ILE A 93 -4.56 -2.77 -11.93
CA ILE A 93 -3.38 -2.79 -11.07
C ILE A 93 -3.57 -1.85 -9.86
N MET A 94 -4.10 -0.64 -10.09
CA MET A 94 -4.40 0.30 -9.00
C MET A 94 -5.36 -0.32 -7.96
N LYS A 95 -6.43 -0.97 -8.41
CA LYS A 95 -7.38 -1.66 -7.53
C LYS A 95 -6.74 -2.82 -6.76
N GLU A 96 -5.85 -3.57 -7.40
CA GLU A 96 -5.12 -4.67 -6.76
C GLU A 96 -4.19 -4.15 -5.65
N VAL A 97 -3.49 -3.04 -5.90
CA VAL A 97 -2.65 -2.37 -4.90
C VAL A 97 -3.49 -1.92 -3.72
N GLU A 98 -4.59 -1.20 -3.96
CA GLU A 98 -5.49 -0.72 -2.90
C GLU A 98 -6.05 -1.87 -2.04
N LEU A 99 -6.50 -2.95 -2.69
CA LEU A 99 -7.03 -4.13 -2.01
C LEU A 99 -5.95 -4.81 -1.16
N THR A 100 -4.74 -4.92 -1.70
CA THR A 100 -3.60 -5.55 -1.02
C THR A 100 -3.23 -4.80 0.26
N PHE A 101 -3.05 -3.48 0.17
CA PHE A 101 -2.73 -2.67 1.35
C PHE A 101 -3.89 -2.61 2.35
N SER A 102 -5.13 -2.57 1.87
CA SER A 102 -6.30 -2.64 2.74
C SER A 102 -6.33 -3.94 3.56
N ASN A 103 -5.96 -5.06 2.96
CA ASN A 103 -5.87 -6.35 3.65
C ASN A 103 -4.74 -6.35 4.70
N VAL A 104 -3.56 -5.80 4.37
CA VAL A 104 -2.45 -5.66 5.34
C VAL A 104 -2.89 -4.83 6.56
N ILE A 105 -3.52 -3.68 6.32
CA ILE A 105 -4.02 -2.82 7.40
C ILE A 105 -5.05 -3.54 8.24
N LYS A 106 -5.96 -4.31 7.62
CA LYS A 106 -6.98 -5.08 8.34
C LYS A 106 -6.36 -6.12 9.27
N VAL A 107 -5.38 -6.90 8.77
CA VAL A 107 -4.70 -7.91 9.59
C VAL A 107 -3.95 -7.27 10.76
N LEU A 108 -3.25 -6.15 10.51
CA LEU A 108 -2.56 -5.42 11.58
C LEU A 108 -3.51 -4.87 12.65
N LYS A 109 -4.67 -4.34 12.24
CA LYS A 109 -5.69 -3.87 13.19
C LYS A 109 -6.24 -5.01 14.03
N GLN A 110 -6.57 -6.14 13.40
CA GLN A 110 -7.04 -7.33 14.12
C GLN A 110 -5.99 -7.80 15.12
N ARG A 111 -4.73 -7.95 14.68
CA ARG A 111 -3.66 -8.42 15.58
C ARG A 111 -3.43 -7.48 16.76
N LYS A 112 -3.55 -6.16 16.55
CA LYS A 112 -3.50 -5.17 17.64
C LYS A 112 -4.60 -5.44 18.67
N GLU A 113 -5.83 -5.66 18.23
CA GLU A 113 -6.97 -5.95 19.12
C GLU A 113 -6.76 -7.26 19.88
N ASP A 114 -6.30 -8.30 19.19
CA ASP A 114 -6.00 -9.60 19.80
C ASP A 114 -4.93 -9.47 20.90
N VAL A 115 -3.83 -8.77 20.62
CA VAL A 115 -2.76 -8.53 21.61
C VAL A 115 -3.28 -7.74 22.81
N ILE A 116 -4.11 -6.72 22.59
CA ILE A 116 -4.72 -5.97 23.69
C ILE A 116 -5.58 -6.88 24.56
N SER A 117 -6.43 -7.72 23.95
CA SER A 117 -7.26 -8.68 24.69
C SER A 117 -6.40 -9.66 25.48
N GLU A 118 -5.38 -10.26 24.85
CA GLU A 118 -4.46 -11.20 25.49
C GLU A 118 -3.73 -10.59 26.70
N LEU A 119 -3.42 -9.29 26.64
CA LEU A 119 -2.81 -8.55 27.74
C LEU A 119 -3.81 -8.31 28.87
N VAL A 120 -4.98 -7.79 28.54
CA VAL A 120 -6.05 -7.52 29.52
C VAL A 120 -6.41 -8.80 30.27
N ASP A 121 -6.61 -9.91 29.56
CA ASP A 121 -6.91 -11.20 30.16
C ASP A 121 -5.79 -11.69 31.08
N HIS A 122 -4.53 -11.54 30.66
CA HIS A 122 -3.38 -11.90 31.49
C HIS A 122 -3.32 -11.10 32.79
N PHE A 123 -3.45 -9.77 32.71
CA PHE A 123 -3.42 -8.91 33.89
C PHE A 123 -4.62 -9.15 34.80
N ASN A 124 -5.83 -9.33 34.25
CA ASN A 124 -7.02 -9.64 35.04
C ASN A 124 -6.85 -10.96 35.81
N GLN A 125 -6.35 -12.02 35.18
CA GLN A 125 -6.06 -13.28 35.87
C GLN A 125 -5.03 -13.13 37.00
N GLN A 126 -3.98 -12.34 36.79
CA GLN A 126 -3.01 -12.07 37.85
C GLN A 126 -3.65 -11.27 39.00
N ILE A 127 -4.46 -10.26 38.69
CA ILE A 127 -5.16 -9.43 39.67
C ILE A 127 -6.17 -10.25 40.48
N GLU A 128 -6.98 -11.08 39.83
CA GLU A 128 -7.93 -11.97 40.50
C GLU A 128 -7.22 -12.94 41.46
N SER A 129 -6.09 -13.50 41.02
CA SER A 129 -5.27 -14.35 41.88
C SER A 129 -4.71 -13.60 43.09
N VAL A 130 -4.30 -12.34 42.94
CA VAL A 130 -3.88 -11.49 44.07
C VAL A 130 -5.05 -11.26 45.02
N TYR A 131 -6.23 -10.89 44.50
CA TYR A 131 -7.42 -10.63 45.31
C TYR A 131 -7.88 -11.86 46.11
N GLU A 132 -7.87 -13.05 45.51
CA GLU A 132 -8.23 -14.29 46.20
C GLU A 132 -7.28 -14.55 47.38
N GLN A 133 -5.98 -14.31 47.18
CA GLN A 133 -4.98 -14.48 48.24
C GLN A 133 -5.12 -13.42 49.31
N GLU A 134 -5.33 -12.16 48.93
CA GLU A 134 -5.60 -11.05 49.87
C GLU A 134 -6.81 -11.39 50.76
N SER A 135 -7.93 -11.80 50.16
CA SER A 135 -9.14 -12.20 50.89
C SER A 135 -8.85 -13.32 51.90
N LYS A 136 -8.12 -14.37 51.45
CA LYS A 136 -7.74 -15.49 52.33
C LYS A 136 -6.89 -15.03 53.52
N TRP A 137 -5.99 -14.06 53.32
CA TRP A 137 -5.13 -13.55 54.39
C TRP A 137 -5.84 -12.57 55.33
N VAL A 138 -6.79 -11.79 54.83
CA VAL A 138 -7.66 -10.95 55.67
C VAL A 138 -8.49 -11.82 56.61
N GLU A 139 -9.11 -12.90 56.12
CA GLU A 139 -9.85 -13.85 56.97
C GLU A 139 -8.96 -14.48 58.06
N LYS A 140 -7.72 -14.83 57.70
CA LYS A 140 -6.73 -15.33 58.68
C LYS A 140 -6.37 -14.26 59.71
N GLN A 141 -6.20 -13.01 59.30
CA GLN A 141 -5.93 -11.91 60.21
C GLN A 141 -7.07 -11.70 61.22
N GLU A 142 -8.32 -11.73 60.75
CA GLU A 142 -9.52 -11.65 61.59
C GLU A 142 -9.60 -12.83 62.57
N THR A 143 -9.39 -14.04 62.08
CA THR A 143 -9.32 -15.25 62.91
C THR A 143 -8.25 -15.12 63.99
N GLY A 144 -7.04 -14.68 63.62
CA GLY A 144 -5.94 -14.45 64.58
C GLY A 144 -6.29 -13.41 65.64
N SER A 145 -6.98 -12.34 65.25
CA SER A 145 -7.48 -11.31 66.17
C SER A 145 -8.51 -11.88 67.15
N GLU A 146 -9.48 -12.67 66.66
CA GLU A 146 -10.47 -13.32 67.53
C GLU A 146 -9.82 -14.29 68.52
N LEU A 147 -8.88 -15.12 68.06
CA LEU A 147 -8.15 -16.03 68.95
C LEU A 147 -7.30 -15.28 69.99
N ALA A 148 -6.67 -14.17 69.60
CA ALA A 148 -5.92 -13.33 70.53
C ALA A 148 -6.82 -12.67 71.60
N ASN A 149 -8.07 -12.37 71.26
CA ASN A 149 -9.06 -11.90 72.23
C ASN A 149 -9.52 -13.03 73.16
N LEU A 150 -9.76 -14.24 72.63
CA LEU A 150 -10.11 -15.41 73.44
C LEU A 150 -8.99 -15.81 74.41
N LEU A 151 -7.72 -15.60 74.06
CA LEU A 151 -6.60 -15.84 74.97
C LEU A 151 -6.68 -14.99 76.25
N LYS A 152 -7.36 -13.83 76.19
CA LYS A 152 -7.54 -12.93 77.34
C LYS A 152 -8.82 -13.24 78.14
N GLU A 153 -9.62 -14.21 77.71
CA GLU A 153 -10.87 -14.58 78.37
C GLU A 153 -10.55 -15.41 79.63
N GLU A 154 -11.04 -14.96 80.79
CA GLU A 154 -10.82 -15.65 82.07
C GLU A 154 -11.84 -16.76 82.33
N ASN A 155 -12.92 -16.82 81.53
CA ASN A 155 -13.98 -17.81 81.68
C ASN A 155 -13.73 -19.07 80.83
N ASP A 156 -13.26 -20.13 81.49
CA ASP A 156 -12.98 -21.44 80.86
C ASP A 156 -14.17 -22.05 80.10
N LEU A 157 -15.42 -21.78 80.51
CA LEU A 157 -16.60 -22.30 79.82
C LEU A 157 -16.75 -21.69 78.42
N VAL A 158 -16.38 -20.42 78.24
CA VAL A 158 -16.41 -19.73 76.94
C VAL A 158 -15.37 -20.33 75.99
N LEU A 159 -14.19 -20.68 76.53
CA LEU A 159 -13.14 -21.35 75.76
C LEU A 159 -13.58 -22.74 75.29
N ILE A 160 -14.22 -23.53 76.17
CA ILE A 160 -14.73 -24.86 75.82
C ILE A 160 -15.86 -24.75 74.78
N GLN A 161 -16.78 -23.78 74.94
CA GLN A 161 -17.86 -23.54 73.98
C GLN A 161 -17.35 -23.15 72.59
N LYS A 162 -16.26 -22.36 72.51
CA LYS A 162 -15.61 -21.96 71.26
C LYS A 162 -14.49 -22.90 70.79
N SER A 163 -14.32 -24.07 71.41
CA SER A 163 -13.22 -25.01 71.13
C SER A 163 -13.05 -25.36 69.66
N ASN A 164 -14.14 -25.57 68.92
CA ASN A 164 -14.09 -25.86 67.47
C ASN A 164 -13.53 -24.69 66.65
N LEU A 165 -13.86 -23.45 67.01
CA LEU A 165 -13.34 -22.24 66.35
C LEU A 165 -11.84 -22.07 66.66
N ILE A 166 -11.45 -22.33 67.91
CA ILE A 166 -10.06 -22.27 68.36
C ILE A 166 -9.19 -23.29 67.61
N LEU A 167 -9.59 -24.56 67.60
CA LEU A 167 -8.83 -25.62 66.96
C LEU A 167 -8.70 -25.40 65.44
N LYS A 168 -9.81 -25.08 64.75
CA LYS A 168 -9.79 -24.81 63.31
C LYS A 168 -9.03 -23.53 62.95
N GLY A 169 -9.15 -22.48 63.77
CA GLY A 169 -8.42 -21.23 63.56
C GLY A 169 -6.92 -21.39 63.73
N ILE A 170 -6.47 -22.15 64.73
CA ILE A 170 -5.04 -22.48 64.89
C ILE A 170 -4.52 -23.29 63.69
N GLU A 171 -5.32 -24.24 63.19
CA GLU A 171 -4.95 -25.05 62.04
C GLU A 171 -4.85 -24.21 60.74
N SER A 172 -5.81 -23.31 60.50
CA SER A 172 -5.77 -22.43 59.33
C SER A 172 -4.61 -21.43 59.35
N LEU A 173 -4.24 -20.94 60.54
CA LEU A 173 -3.09 -20.03 60.74
C LEU A 173 -1.74 -20.73 60.58
N LYS A 174 -1.67 -22.06 60.78
CA LYS A 174 -0.45 -22.85 60.59
C LYS A 174 -0.12 -23.10 59.12
N GLU A 175 -1.07 -22.94 58.21
CA GLU A 175 -0.79 -23.07 56.77
C GLU A 175 0.21 -21.99 56.32
N SER A 176 1.34 -22.42 55.77
CA SER A 176 2.37 -21.54 55.23
C SER A 176 1.89 -20.78 53.99
N GLN A 177 2.41 -19.56 53.79
CA GLN A 177 2.18 -18.78 52.57
C GLN A 177 2.69 -19.52 51.33
N GLN A 178 1.75 -19.93 50.47
CA GLN A 178 2.03 -20.55 49.18
C GLN A 178 2.14 -19.51 48.05
N TYR A 179 1.47 -18.37 48.19
CA TYR A 179 1.54 -17.27 47.23
C TYR A 179 2.80 -16.43 47.46
N LYS A 180 3.88 -16.77 46.78
CA LYS A 180 5.18 -16.09 46.90
C LYS A 180 5.50 -15.17 45.72
N GLN A 181 4.80 -15.33 44.60
CA GLN A 181 5.18 -14.65 43.37
C GLN A 181 4.03 -14.40 42.40
N VAL A 182 4.05 -13.22 41.77
CA VAL A 182 3.19 -12.88 40.62
C VAL A 182 4.05 -12.85 39.37
N LYS A 183 3.59 -13.47 38.29
CA LYS A 183 4.25 -13.43 36.99
C LYS A 183 3.59 -12.35 36.14
N ILE A 184 4.27 -11.22 36.00
CA ILE A 184 3.77 -10.07 35.28
C ILE A 184 4.54 -9.91 33.98
N LEU A 185 3.83 -9.81 32.87
CA LEU A 185 4.44 -9.43 31.60
C LEU A 185 5.01 -8.01 31.69
N ASN A 186 6.30 -7.86 31.44
CA ASN A 186 7.03 -6.60 31.52
C ASN A 186 7.22 -5.93 30.15
N THR A 187 7.45 -6.73 29.11
CA THR A 187 7.69 -6.23 27.76
C THR A 187 6.89 -6.99 26.71
N LEU A 188 6.71 -6.34 25.55
CA LEU A 188 6.26 -6.98 24.33
C LEU A 188 7.46 -7.13 23.41
N ASP A 189 7.60 -8.30 22.79
CA ASP A 189 8.56 -8.46 21.70
C ASP A 189 7.91 -7.96 20.40
N THR A 190 8.40 -6.83 19.92
CA THR A 190 7.97 -6.19 18.67
C THR A 190 8.91 -6.49 17.51
N ASN A 191 9.88 -7.40 17.69
CA ASN A 191 10.77 -7.78 16.61
C ASN A 191 10.02 -8.60 15.55
N PHE A 192 9.80 -7.99 14.39
CA PHE A 192 9.24 -8.69 13.25
C PHE A 192 10.34 -9.42 12.48
N LYS A 193 10.26 -10.75 12.41
CA LYS A 193 11.11 -11.57 11.55
C LYS A 193 10.26 -12.16 10.43
N ALA A 194 10.30 -11.54 9.26
CA ALA A 194 9.69 -12.12 8.07
C ALA A 194 10.41 -13.43 7.71
N SER A 195 9.63 -14.47 7.42
CA SER A 195 10.16 -15.81 7.19
C SER A 195 11.03 -15.91 5.92
N LYS A 196 10.81 -15.07 4.89
CA LYS A 196 11.66 -14.87 3.70
C LYS A 196 11.48 -13.47 3.09
N LEU A 197 12.50 -12.91 2.43
CA LEU A 197 12.40 -11.62 1.72
C LEU A 197 11.58 -11.69 0.41
N ASP A 198 11.51 -12.86 -0.23
CA ASP A 198 10.78 -13.10 -1.48
C ASP A 198 9.44 -13.85 -1.27
N SER A 199 8.91 -13.83 -0.05
CA SER A 199 7.67 -14.53 0.28
C SER A 199 6.44 -13.88 -0.37
N SER A 200 5.45 -14.70 -0.73
CA SER A 200 4.18 -14.19 -1.28
C SER A 200 3.46 -13.28 -0.29
N ILE A 201 2.59 -12.38 -0.79
CA ILE A 201 1.77 -11.51 0.07
C ILE A 201 0.97 -12.31 1.12
N LYS A 202 0.55 -13.54 0.79
CA LYS A 202 -0.19 -14.42 1.70
C LYS A 202 0.68 -14.92 2.84
N GLU A 203 1.95 -15.23 2.58
CA GLU A 203 2.90 -15.63 3.61
C GLU A 203 3.25 -14.45 4.51
N PHE A 204 3.46 -13.27 3.93
CA PHE A 204 3.65 -12.03 4.69
C PHE A 204 2.46 -11.73 5.63
N LEU A 205 1.23 -11.87 5.15
CA LEU A 205 0.04 -11.67 5.99
C LEU A 205 -0.03 -12.69 7.15
N ARG A 206 0.35 -13.95 6.93
CA ARG A 206 0.44 -14.95 8.00
C ARG A 206 1.54 -14.63 9.03
N ASP A 207 2.65 -14.07 8.57
CA ASP A 207 3.71 -13.63 9.48
C ASP A 207 3.23 -12.44 10.33
N LEU A 208 2.40 -11.55 9.76
CA LEU A 208 1.76 -10.46 10.50
C LEU A 208 0.73 -10.91 11.54
N GLU A 209 0.04 -12.04 11.32
CA GLU A 209 -0.84 -12.64 12.35
C GLU A 209 -0.08 -13.06 13.60
N LYS A 210 1.24 -13.30 13.48
CA LYS A 210 2.13 -13.64 14.59
C LYS A 210 2.96 -12.46 15.07
N PHE A 211 2.77 -11.29 14.48
CA PHE A 211 3.48 -10.08 14.86
C PHE A 211 3.05 -9.63 16.26
N VAL A 212 4.03 -9.19 17.04
CA VAL A 212 3.91 -8.84 18.46
C VAL A 212 3.55 -10.04 19.33
N VAL A 213 4.52 -10.48 20.14
CA VAL A 213 4.33 -11.57 21.10
C VAL A 213 4.70 -11.12 22.51
N LYS A 214 4.26 -11.93 23.50
CA LYS A 214 4.60 -11.73 24.90
C LYS A 214 6.13 -11.79 25.05
N GLY A 215 6.71 -10.70 25.55
CA GLY A 215 8.14 -10.57 25.81
C GLY A 215 8.50 -11.10 27.19
N GLU A 216 9.34 -10.36 27.91
CA GLU A 216 9.85 -10.80 29.20
C GLU A 216 8.76 -10.78 30.28
N VAL A 217 8.73 -11.82 31.10
CA VAL A 217 7.86 -11.93 32.27
C VAL A 217 8.72 -11.73 33.52
N ILE A 218 8.42 -10.70 34.30
CA ILE A 218 9.05 -10.47 35.59
C ILE A 218 8.25 -11.21 36.66
N THR A 219 8.99 -11.77 37.62
CA THR A 219 8.41 -12.40 38.79
C THR A 219 8.53 -11.43 39.96
N ILE A 220 7.42 -10.88 40.43
CA ILE A 220 7.40 -10.06 41.64
C ILE A 220 7.31 -11.01 42.82
N GLN A 221 8.38 -11.11 43.60
CA GLN A 221 8.39 -11.87 44.85
C GLN A 221 8.04 -10.96 46.02
N TYR A 222 7.08 -11.39 46.84
CA TYR A 222 6.79 -10.71 48.10
C TYR A 222 7.84 -11.13 49.14
N LYS A 223 8.47 -10.16 49.79
CA LYS A 223 9.32 -10.44 50.95
C LYS A 223 8.42 -10.79 52.13
N CYS A 224 8.49 -12.05 52.57
CA CYS A 224 7.97 -12.48 53.86
C CYS A 224 8.92 -12.06 54.98
#